data_AF-A0A7C5UVN3-F1
#
_entry.id   AF-A0A7C5UVN3-F1
#
_cell.length_a   1.000
_cell.length_b   1.000
_cell.length_c   1.000
_cell.angle_alpha   90.00
_cell.angle_beta   90.00
_cell.angle_gamma   90.00
#
_symmetry.space_group_name_H-M   'P 1'
#
loop_
_entity.id
_entity.type
_entity.pdbx_description
1 polymer ?
#
loop_
_entity_poly.entity_id
_entity_poly.type
_entity_poly.pdbx_seq_one_letter_code
_entity_poly.pdbx_strand_id
1 'polypeptide(L)'
;MVKKKKQKSKSKLYLFILIMTIAFVIAIYYAYAYISSQTVSPTNNLKLFQKLAEIEQRNGLPKDYAYSVPQTLVIKNNTPIAIVIGEVIDVAFWRKLIESTVDITMNQQNIPIYLGAYLYTRISKNDVESIVLEILENRRNESLNLITFGSTTCPHCRNLHIFFENNFKDKYMFLWIDK
;
A
#
# COMPACT_ATOMS: atom_id res chain seq x y z
N MET A 1 73.61 14.46 18.72
CA MET A 1 72.32 15.16 18.90
C MET A 1 71.47 14.96 17.64
N VAL A 2 70.14 14.84 17.77
CA VAL A 2 69.13 14.87 16.68
C VAL A 2 68.87 13.57 15.87
N LYS A 3 68.00 12.66 16.36
CA LYS A 3 67.11 11.79 15.52
C LYS A 3 65.88 11.30 16.34
N LYS A 4 64.99 12.20 16.80
CA LYS A 4 63.71 11.78 17.44
C LYS A 4 62.44 12.45 16.90
N LYS A 5 62.52 13.34 15.90
CA LYS A 5 61.34 14.09 15.40
C LYS A 5 60.50 13.38 14.33
N LYS A 6 60.99 12.32 13.66
CA LYS A 6 60.31 11.72 12.49
C LYS A 6 59.25 10.65 12.81
N GLN A 7 59.25 10.08 14.02
CA GLN A 7 58.37 8.95 14.39
C GLN A 7 56.97 9.39 14.84
N LYS A 8 56.86 10.56 15.48
CA LYS A 8 55.57 11.11 15.99
C LYS A 8 54.60 11.54 14.88
N SER A 9 55.13 11.86 13.68
CA SER A 9 54.34 12.26 12.51
C SER A 9 53.61 11.08 11.85
N LYS A 10 54.23 9.90 11.83
CA LYS A 10 53.63 8.71 11.19
C LYS A 10 52.47 8.17 12.02
N SER A 11 52.56 8.21 13.35
CA SER A 11 51.48 7.78 14.26
C SER A 11 50.19 8.57 14.05
N LYS A 12 50.26 9.89 13.85
CA LYS A 12 49.08 10.71 13.54
C LYS A 12 48.48 10.39 12.17
N LEU A 13 49.33 10.09 11.18
CA LEU A 13 48.90 9.68 9.85
C LEU A 13 48.18 8.32 9.87
N TYR A 14 48.70 7.34 10.61
CA TYR A 14 48.05 6.04 10.78
C TYR A 14 46.71 6.14 11.50
N LEU A 15 46.63 6.98 12.55
CA LEU A 15 45.38 7.22 13.26
C LEU A 15 44.33 7.88 12.36
N PHE A 16 44.74 8.85 11.53
CA PHE A 16 43.85 9.50 10.57
C PHE A 16 43.33 8.52 9.50
N ILE A 17 44.21 7.69 8.93
CA ILE A 17 43.83 6.66 7.96
C ILE A 17 42.84 5.67 8.59
N LEU A 18 43.06 5.24 9.83
CA LEU A 18 42.18 4.32 10.56
C LEU A 18 40.79 4.92 10.80
N ILE A 19 40.71 6.21 11.17
CA ILE A 19 39.42 6.89 11.37
C ILE A 19 38.65 6.99 10.04
N MET A 20 39.35 7.32 8.95
CA MET A 20 38.73 7.44 7.62
C MET A 20 38.22 6.09 7.10
N THR A 21 38.93 4.99 7.33
CA THR A 21 38.46 3.66 6.93
C THR A 21 37.26 3.21 7.75
N ILE A 22 37.24 3.47 9.06
CA ILE A 22 36.07 3.18 9.92
C ILE A 22 34.86 3.99 9.44
N ALA A 23 35.02 5.28 9.20
CA ALA A 23 33.93 6.13 8.71
C ALA A 23 33.39 5.66 7.35
N PHE A 24 34.27 5.24 6.44
CA PHE A 24 33.89 4.72 5.13
C PHE A 24 33.14 3.39 5.23
N VAL A 25 33.58 2.46 6.09
CA VAL A 25 32.88 1.19 6.33
C VAL A 25 31.50 1.44 6.94
N ILE A 26 31.40 2.37 7.89
CA ILE A 26 30.11 2.77 8.48
C ILE A 26 29.20 3.38 7.40
N ALA A 27 29.72 4.25 6.54
CA ALA A 27 28.94 4.85 5.44
C ALA A 27 28.46 3.78 4.44
N ILE A 28 29.31 2.82 4.08
CA ILE A 28 28.91 1.67 3.24
C ILE A 28 27.84 0.84 3.94
N TYR A 29 28.00 0.56 5.24
CA TYR A 29 27.02 -0.20 6.01
C TYR A 29 25.65 0.50 6.02
N TYR A 30 25.61 1.80 6.29
CA TYR A 30 24.37 2.57 6.27
C TYR A 30 23.79 2.69 4.86
N ALA A 31 24.63 2.89 3.83
CA ALA A 31 24.18 2.90 2.44
C ALA A 31 23.60 1.55 2.01
N TYR A 32 24.24 0.44 2.40
CA TYR A 32 23.76 -0.90 2.15
C TYR A 32 22.45 -1.19 2.89
N ALA A 33 22.36 -0.85 4.19
CA ALA A 33 21.14 -0.97 4.97
C ALA A 33 20.00 -0.16 4.33
N TYR A 34 20.29 1.07 3.89
CA TYR A 34 19.34 1.93 3.18
C TYR A 34 18.90 1.34 1.83
N ILE A 35 19.83 0.83 1.01
CA ILE A 35 19.51 0.19 -0.27
C ILE A 35 18.71 -1.10 -0.05
N SER A 36 19.07 -1.92 0.94
CA SER A 36 18.32 -3.13 1.31
C SER A 36 16.93 -2.82 1.87
N SER A 37 16.74 -1.66 2.49
CA SER A 37 15.41 -1.19 2.89
C SER A 37 14.57 -0.70 1.70
N GLN A 38 15.19 -0.43 0.55
CA GLN A 38 14.51 -0.02 -0.68
C GLN A 38 14.20 -1.18 -1.64
N THR A 39 14.70 -2.40 -1.38
CA THR A 39 14.21 -3.58 -2.09
C THR A 39 12.89 -4.02 -1.49
N VAL A 40 11.87 -3.16 -1.60
CA VAL A 40 10.48 -3.57 -1.53
C VAL A 40 10.31 -4.53 -2.69
N SER A 41 10.32 -5.84 -2.38
CA SER A 41 9.80 -6.86 -3.28
C SER A 41 8.53 -6.29 -3.90
N PRO A 42 8.34 -6.30 -5.23
CA PRO A 42 7.10 -5.85 -5.82
C PRO A 42 6.01 -6.53 -5.04
N THR A 43 5.23 -5.73 -4.31
CA THR A 43 4.12 -6.22 -3.51
C THR A 43 3.31 -7.02 -4.52
N ASN A 44 3.23 -8.34 -4.34
CA ASN A 44 2.65 -9.18 -5.36
C ASN A 44 1.15 -8.87 -5.30
N ASN A 45 0.71 -7.89 -6.10
CA ASN A 45 -0.65 -7.38 -6.09
C ASN A 45 -1.65 -8.53 -6.27
N LEU A 46 -1.26 -9.56 -7.03
CA LEU A 46 -1.99 -10.81 -7.15
C LEU A 46 -2.10 -11.57 -5.83
N LYS A 47 -1.04 -11.70 -5.02
CA LYS A 47 -1.13 -12.30 -3.67
C LYS A 47 -2.04 -11.50 -2.73
N LEU A 48 -1.92 -10.17 -2.73
CA LEU A 48 -2.79 -9.31 -1.92
C LEU A 48 -4.26 -9.44 -2.35
N PHE A 49 -4.51 -9.46 -3.65
CA PHE A 49 -5.82 -9.68 -4.24
C PHE A 49 -6.37 -11.07 -3.87
N GLN A 50 -5.57 -12.12 -3.99
CA GLN A 50 -5.95 -13.49 -3.58
C GLN A 50 -6.30 -13.56 -2.10
N LYS A 51 -5.49 -12.93 -1.23
CA LYS A 51 -5.76 -12.85 0.21
C LYS A 51 -7.07 -12.14 0.51
N LEU A 52 -7.38 -11.05 -0.20
CA LEU A 52 -8.67 -10.35 -0.08
C LEU A 52 -9.83 -11.25 -0.52
N ALA A 53 -9.70 -11.87 -1.69
CA ALA A 53 -10.70 -12.77 -2.25
C ALA A 53 -11.00 -13.97 -1.32
N GLU A 54 -9.97 -14.55 -0.68
CA GLU A 54 -10.13 -15.62 0.30
C GLU A 54 -10.87 -15.16 1.56
N ILE A 55 -10.61 -13.94 2.03
CA ILE A 55 -11.36 -13.34 3.14
C ILE A 55 -12.83 -13.19 2.78
N GLU A 56 -13.12 -12.66 1.59
CA GLU A 56 -14.50 -12.44 1.14
C GLU A 56 -15.25 -13.76 0.97
N GLN A 57 -14.63 -14.79 0.39
CA GLN A 57 -15.23 -16.11 0.29
C GLN A 57 -15.56 -16.73 1.65
N ARG A 58 -14.62 -16.67 2.60
CA ARG A 58 -14.85 -17.18 3.97
C ARG A 58 -15.99 -16.44 4.68
N ASN A 59 -16.27 -15.21 4.28
CA ASN A 59 -17.39 -14.42 4.78
C ASN A 59 -18.66 -14.51 3.90
N GLY A 60 -18.74 -15.51 3.01
CA GLY A 60 -19.95 -15.88 2.28
C GLY A 60 -20.11 -15.26 0.89
N LEU A 61 -19.09 -14.57 0.36
CA LEU A 61 -19.12 -14.08 -1.01
C LEU A 61 -18.88 -15.24 -1.99
N PRO A 62 -19.73 -15.43 -3.03
CA PRO A 62 -19.48 -16.42 -4.07
C PRO A 62 -18.12 -16.24 -4.73
N LYS A 63 -17.49 -17.36 -5.10
CA LYS A 63 -16.14 -17.37 -5.71
C LYS A 63 -16.03 -16.48 -6.94
N ASP A 64 -17.06 -16.48 -7.77
CA ASP A 64 -17.10 -15.71 -9.01
C ASP A 64 -17.07 -14.19 -8.74
N TYR A 65 -17.58 -13.73 -7.59
CA TYR A 65 -17.49 -12.33 -7.19
C TYR A 65 -16.20 -12.01 -6.45
N ALA A 66 -15.76 -12.87 -5.52
CA ALA A 66 -14.56 -12.63 -4.73
C ALA A 66 -13.27 -12.55 -5.57
N TYR A 67 -13.21 -13.26 -6.69
CA TYR A 67 -12.06 -13.25 -7.60
C TYR A 67 -12.28 -12.37 -8.84
N SER A 68 -13.33 -11.53 -8.82
CA SER A 68 -13.61 -10.60 -9.91
C SER A 68 -12.85 -9.29 -9.77
N VAL A 69 -12.52 -8.69 -10.90
CA VAL A 69 -11.95 -7.33 -10.99
C VAL A 69 -12.83 -6.44 -11.87
N PRO A 70 -12.92 -5.12 -11.60
CA PRO A 70 -12.19 -4.39 -10.56
C PRO A 70 -12.77 -4.59 -9.16
N GLN A 71 -11.91 -4.48 -8.16
CA GLN A 71 -12.28 -4.55 -6.75
C GLN A 71 -11.61 -3.43 -5.98
N THR A 72 -12.41 -2.56 -5.38
CA THR A 72 -11.96 -1.32 -4.76
C THR A 72 -12.17 -1.35 -3.25
N LEU A 73 -11.08 -1.26 -2.51
CA LEU A 73 -11.09 -0.93 -1.08
C LEU A 73 -11.29 0.57 -0.92
N VAL A 74 -12.32 0.95 -0.19
CA VAL A 74 -12.53 2.34 0.24
C VAL A 74 -11.90 2.50 1.60
N ILE A 75 -10.99 3.46 1.72
CA ILE A 75 -10.23 3.72 2.94
C ILE A 75 -10.42 5.16 3.42
N LYS A 76 -10.38 5.34 4.74
CA LYS A 76 -10.42 6.63 5.40
C LYS A 76 -9.47 6.60 6.58
N ASN A 77 -8.49 7.50 6.60
CA ASN A 77 -7.42 7.54 7.60
C ASN A 77 -6.74 6.17 7.78
N ASN A 78 -6.39 5.52 6.67
CA ASN A 78 -5.80 4.17 6.61
C ASN A 78 -6.68 3.02 7.15
N THR A 79 -7.94 3.29 7.49
CA THR A 79 -8.91 2.28 7.92
C THR A 79 -9.81 1.89 6.74
N PRO A 80 -10.01 0.59 6.44
CA PRO A 80 -11.00 0.18 5.45
C PRO A 80 -12.41 0.49 5.95
N ILE A 81 -13.24 1.06 5.09
CA ILE A 81 -14.63 1.42 5.39
C ILE A 81 -15.65 0.76 4.45
N ALA A 82 -15.23 0.26 3.28
CA ALA A 82 -16.08 -0.51 2.37
C ALA A 82 -15.23 -1.28 1.35
N ILE A 83 -15.86 -2.27 0.71
CA ILE A 83 -15.37 -2.90 -0.52
C ILE A 83 -16.42 -2.73 -1.61
N VAL A 84 -16.00 -2.40 -2.82
CA VAL A 84 -16.86 -2.31 -4.01
C VAL A 84 -16.30 -3.21 -5.11
N ILE A 85 -17.08 -4.18 -5.54
CA ILE A 85 -16.73 -5.11 -6.62
C ILE A 85 -17.51 -4.72 -7.87
N GLY A 86 -16.79 -4.51 -8.97
CA GLY A 86 -17.35 -4.12 -10.27
C GLY A 86 -17.14 -2.65 -10.65
N GLU A 87 -17.49 -2.33 -11.89
CA GLU A 87 -17.39 -0.99 -12.46
C GLU A 87 -18.59 -0.13 -12.03
N VAL A 88 -18.36 0.80 -11.12
CA VAL A 88 -19.35 1.82 -10.75
C VAL A 88 -18.89 3.18 -11.26
N ILE A 89 -19.61 3.72 -12.24
CA ILE A 89 -19.33 5.02 -12.88
C ILE A 89 -20.31 6.12 -12.40
N ASP A 90 -20.63 6.10 -11.11
CA ASP A 90 -21.51 7.07 -10.44
C ASP A 90 -20.71 7.90 -9.43
N VAL A 91 -20.52 9.20 -9.72
CA VAL A 91 -19.76 10.13 -8.87
C VAL A 91 -20.42 10.32 -7.49
N ALA A 92 -21.75 10.36 -7.43
CA ALA A 92 -22.48 10.58 -6.18
C ALA A 92 -22.34 9.38 -5.25
N PHE A 93 -22.37 8.15 -5.78
CA PHE A 93 -22.10 6.93 -5.04
C PHE A 93 -20.73 6.98 -4.35
N TRP A 94 -19.67 7.27 -5.11
CA TRP A 94 -18.31 7.30 -4.58
C TRP A 94 -18.09 8.44 -3.58
N ARG A 95 -18.59 9.65 -3.87
CA ARG A 95 -18.54 10.77 -2.91
C ARG A 95 -19.21 10.40 -1.60
N LYS A 96 -20.42 9.82 -1.66
CA LYS A 96 -21.13 9.36 -0.47
C LYS A 96 -20.31 8.35 0.33
N LEU A 97 -19.63 7.39 -0.32
CA LEU A 97 -18.78 6.42 0.39
C LEU A 97 -17.56 7.07 1.05
N ILE A 98 -16.82 7.89 0.32
CA ILE A 98 -15.58 8.54 0.79
C ILE A 98 -15.89 9.56 1.89
N GLU A 99 -16.93 10.36 1.69
CA GLU A 99 -17.34 11.41 2.61
C GLU A 99 -18.14 10.86 3.79
N SER A 100 -18.60 9.60 3.72
CA SER A 100 -19.45 9.01 4.75
C SER A 100 -18.85 9.30 6.12
N THR A 101 -19.58 10.10 6.89
CA THR A 101 -19.28 10.41 8.30
C THR A 101 -19.75 9.28 9.17
N VAL A 102 -19.88 8.06 8.62
CA VAL A 102 -20.10 6.86 9.40
C VAL A 102 -19.09 6.95 10.51
N ASP A 103 -19.60 7.18 11.72
CA ASP A 103 -18.80 7.45 12.89
C ASP A 103 -17.83 6.30 12.98
N ILE A 104 -16.57 6.54 12.56
CA ILE A 104 -15.43 5.68 12.82
C ILE A 104 -15.09 5.82 14.31
N THR A 105 -16.13 5.75 15.15
CA THR A 105 -16.00 5.20 16.48
C THR A 105 -15.48 3.79 16.29
N MET A 106 -14.63 3.37 17.22
CA MET A 106 -13.99 2.05 17.23
C MET A 106 -14.95 0.84 17.16
N ASN A 107 -16.27 1.07 17.06
CA ASN A 107 -17.34 0.08 17.15
C ASN A 107 -17.87 -0.44 15.81
N GLN A 108 -17.50 0.13 14.65
CA GLN A 108 -17.79 -0.57 13.39
C GLN A 108 -16.84 -1.75 13.20
N GLN A 109 -17.30 -2.91 13.66
CA GLN A 109 -16.65 -4.19 13.47
C GLN A 109 -16.80 -4.70 12.04
N ASN A 110 -17.85 -4.30 11.31
CA ASN A 110 -18.16 -4.82 9.98
C ASN A 110 -18.32 -3.73 8.92
N ILE A 111 -17.63 -3.88 7.79
CA ILE A 111 -17.69 -2.99 6.63
C ILE A 111 -18.59 -3.58 5.52
N PRO A 112 -19.32 -2.75 4.77
CA PRO A 112 -20.13 -3.22 3.63
C PRO A 112 -19.27 -3.68 2.44
N ILE A 113 -19.73 -4.75 1.80
CA ILE A 113 -19.33 -5.14 0.44
C ILE A 113 -20.48 -4.79 -0.52
N TYR A 114 -20.16 -4.08 -1.58
CA TYR A 114 -21.07 -3.76 -2.67
C TYR A 114 -20.75 -4.59 -3.91
N LEU A 115 -21.79 -5.09 -4.58
CA LEU A 115 -21.71 -5.58 -5.95
C LEU A 115 -22.29 -4.49 -6.86
N GLY A 116 -21.42 -3.82 -7.62
CA GLY A 116 -21.75 -2.54 -8.23
C GLY A 116 -22.15 -1.51 -7.16
N ALA A 117 -23.31 -0.89 -7.31
CA ALA A 117 -23.86 0.07 -6.34
C ALA A 117 -24.77 -0.57 -5.28
N TYR A 118 -24.95 -1.90 -5.28
CA TYR A 118 -25.88 -2.60 -4.39
C TYR A 118 -25.16 -3.21 -3.20
N LEU A 119 -25.62 -2.91 -1.98
CA LEU A 119 -25.12 -3.55 -0.77
C LEU A 119 -25.42 -5.05 -0.83
N TYR A 120 -24.39 -5.88 -0.78
CA TYR A 120 -24.52 -7.33 -0.85
C TYR A 120 -24.38 -7.99 0.52
N THR A 121 -23.27 -7.74 1.20
CA THR A 121 -23.00 -8.32 2.53
C THR A 121 -22.13 -7.39 3.36
N ARG A 122 -21.73 -7.82 4.56
CA ARG A 122 -20.78 -7.13 5.42
C ARG A 122 -19.72 -8.10 5.92
N ILE A 123 -18.50 -7.63 6.08
CA ILE A 123 -17.37 -8.44 6.55
C ILE A 123 -16.63 -7.75 7.69
N SER A 124 -15.95 -8.55 8.51
CA SER A 124 -15.10 -8.04 9.59
C SER A 124 -14.05 -7.08 9.04
N LYS A 125 -14.04 -5.86 9.58
CA LYS A 125 -13.05 -4.83 9.26
C LYS A 125 -11.63 -5.32 9.56
N ASN A 126 -11.46 -6.03 10.67
CA ASN A 126 -10.18 -6.55 11.13
C ASN A 126 -9.56 -7.53 10.12
N ASP A 127 -10.40 -8.26 9.37
CA ASP A 127 -9.92 -9.20 8.35
C ASP A 127 -9.23 -8.44 7.21
N VAL A 128 -9.76 -7.27 6.84
CA VAL A 128 -9.29 -6.43 5.72
C VAL A 128 -8.18 -5.47 6.13
N GLU A 129 -8.16 -5.04 7.40
CA GLU A 129 -7.22 -4.04 7.92
C GLU A 129 -5.77 -4.43 7.67
N SER A 130 -5.42 -5.72 7.85
CA SER A 130 -4.07 -6.21 7.58
C SER A 130 -3.61 -6.00 6.13
N ILE A 131 -4.54 -6.11 5.16
CA ILE A 131 -4.26 -5.91 3.74
C ILE A 131 -4.03 -4.42 3.45
N VAL A 132 -4.87 -3.55 4.02
CA VAL A 132 -4.71 -2.09 3.86
C VAL A 132 -3.38 -1.63 4.44
N LEU A 133 -3.03 -2.09 5.64
CA LEU A 133 -1.75 -1.77 6.27
C LEU A 133 -0.57 -2.24 5.43
N GLU A 134 -0.61 -3.47 4.89
CA GLU A 134 0.43 -4.02 4.00
C GLU A 134 0.60 -3.20 2.70
N ILE A 135 -0.50 -2.70 2.12
CA ILE A 135 -0.46 -1.82 0.94
C ILE A 135 0.15 -0.45 1.27
N LEU A 136 -0.14 0.06 2.47
CA LEU A 136 0.25 1.40 2.91
C LEU A 136 1.61 1.47 3.63
N GLU A 137 2.18 0.33 4.03
CA GLU A 137 3.41 0.23 4.84
C GLU A 137 4.60 1.02 4.25
N ASN A 138 4.63 1.21 2.93
CA ASN A 138 5.66 1.98 2.23
C ASN A 138 5.14 3.21 1.48
N ARG A 139 3.87 3.59 1.70
CA ARG A 139 3.19 4.66 0.97
C ARG A 139 2.63 5.69 1.94
N ARG A 140 3.47 6.66 2.32
CA ARG A 140 3.04 7.86 3.05
C ARG A 140 2.27 8.78 2.09
N ASN A 141 1.00 8.49 1.85
CA ASN A 141 0.10 9.41 1.17
C ASN A 141 -1.21 9.55 1.95
N GLU A 142 -1.36 10.67 2.65
CA GLU A 142 -2.49 10.95 3.55
C GLU A 142 -3.80 11.24 2.79
N SER A 143 -3.77 11.37 1.45
CA SER A 143 -4.93 11.69 0.61
C SER A 143 -5.62 10.50 -0.03
N LEU A 144 -5.11 9.27 0.13
CA LEU A 144 -5.65 8.11 -0.58
C LEU A 144 -6.97 7.67 0.05
N ASN A 145 -8.01 7.55 -0.77
CA ASN A 145 -9.33 7.05 -0.37
C ASN A 145 -9.74 5.76 -1.07
N LEU A 146 -9.14 5.46 -2.23
CA LEU A 146 -9.54 4.35 -3.08
C LEU A 146 -8.31 3.52 -3.47
N ILE A 147 -8.32 2.23 -3.17
CA ILE A 147 -7.31 1.27 -3.64
C ILE A 147 -8.02 0.21 -4.47
N THR A 148 -7.71 0.13 -5.76
CA THR A 148 -8.39 -0.77 -6.69
C THR A 148 -7.45 -1.84 -7.20
N PHE A 149 -7.79 -3.11 -6.98
CA PHE A 149 -7.21 -4.23 -7.70
C PHE A 149 -7.86 -4.33 -9.08
N GLY A 150 -7.03 -4.41 -10.11
CA GLY A 150 -7.48 -4.47 -11.50
C GLY A 150 -6.54 -5.28 -12.38
N SER A 151 -7.02 -5.64 -13.56
CA SER A 151 -6.22 -6.29 -14.63
C SER A 151 -6.18 -5.39 -15.85
N THR A 152 -5.02 -5.28 -16.51
CA THR A 152 -4.90 -4.48 -17.75
C THR A 152 -5.70 -5.06 -18.92
N THR A 153 -6.04 -6.35 -18.85
CA THR A 153 -6.87 -7.03 -19.85
C THR A 153 -8.37 -6.89 -19.59
N CYS A 154 -8.78 -6.31 -18.45
CA CYS A 154 -10.19 -6.15 -18.10
C CYS A 154 -10.72 -4.78 -18.56
N PRO A 155 -11.70 -4.73 -19.49
CA PRO A 155 -12.30 -3.47 -19.96
C PRO A 155 -12.94 -2.67 -18.83
N HIS A 156 -13.60 -3.35 -17.89
CA HIS A 156 -14.24 -2.74 -16.72
C HIS A 156 -13.22 -2.06 -15.79
N CYS A 157 -12.02 -2.65 -15.64
CA CYS A 157 -10.92 -2.02 -14.89
C CYS A 157 -10.43 -0.75 -15.58
N ARG A 158 -10.29 -0.79 -16.91
CA ARG A 158 -9.87 0.39 -17.69
C ARG A 158 -10.87 1.53 -17.58
N ASN A 159 -12.16 1.24 -17.72
CA ASN A 159 -13.21 2.24 -17.60
C ASN A 159 -13.23 2.87 -16.20
N LEU A 160 -13.16 2.04 -15.15
CA LEU A 160 -13.12 2.53 -13.77
C LEU A 160 -11.87 3.38 -13.49
N HIS A 161 -10.71 2.99 -14.03
CA HIS A 161 -9.48 3.77 -13.93
C HIS A 161 -9.63 5.16 -14.56
N ILE A 162 -10.16 5.25 -15.78
CA ILE A 162 -10.42 6.53 -16.46
C ILE A 162 -11.42 7.37 -15.66
N PHE A 163 -12.47 6.73 -15.13
CA PHE A 163 -13.46 7.40 -14.30
C PHE A 163 -12.83 7.99 -13.03
N PHE A 164 -11.98 7.25 -12.32
CA PHE A 164 -11.28 7.76 -11.14
C PHE A 164 -10.26 8.85 -11.46
N GLU A 165 -9.53 8.74 -12.57
CA GLU A 165 -8.61 9.79 -13.01
C GLU A 165 -9.35 11.12 -13.23
N ASN A 166 -10.55 11.07 -13.82
CA ASN A 166 -11.32 12.27 -14.12
C ASN A 166 -12.04 12.89 -12.91
N ASN A 167 -12.39 12.09 -11.90
CA ASN A 167 -13.29 12.53 -10.82
C ASN A 167 -12.67 12.51 -9.42
N PHE A 168 -11.63 11.71 -9.20
CA PHE A 168 -11.01 11.44 -7.90
C PHE A 168 -9.49 11.48 -7.98
N LYS A 169 -8.95 12.32 -8.88
CA LYS A 169 -7.52 12.52 -9.08
C LYS A 169 -6.78 12.68 -7.75
N ASP A 170 -5.63 12.02 -7.63
CA ASP A 170 -4.77 12.00 -6.43
C ASP A 170 -5.39 11.37 -5.16
N LYS A 171 -6.61 10.84 -5.26
CA LYS A 171 -7.32 10.13 -4.16
C LYS A 171 -7.47 8.63 -4.40
N TYR A 172 -6.94 8.12 -5.51
CA TYR A 172 -7.05 6.71 -5.86
C TYR A 172 -5.70 6.09 -6.27
N MET A 173 -5.65 4.77 -6.24
CA MET A 173 -4.51 3.97 -6.68
C MET A 173 -5.00 2.69 -7.33
N PHE A 174 -4.46 2.36 -8.50
CA PHE A 174 -4.67 1.06 -9.14
C PHE A 174 -3.48 0.12 -8.88
N LEU A 175 -3.78 -1.04 -8.33
CA LEU A 175 -2.88 -2.18 -8.15
C LEU A 175 -3.18 -3.19 -9.27
N TRP A 176 -2.37 -3.14 -10.35
CA TRP A 176 -2.48 -4.09 -11.45
C TRP A 176 -1.97 -5.46 -11.01
N ILE A 177 -2.80 -6.49 -11.14
CA ILE A 177 -2.49 -7.87 -10.69
C ILE A 177 -1.78 -8.71 -11.76
N ASP A 178 -1.74 -8.22 -12.99
CA ASP A 178 -1.19 -8.87 -14.18
C ASP A 178 0.13 -8.25 -14.67
N LYS A 179 0.73 -7.37 -13.86
CA LYS A 179 2.01 -6.71 -14.13
C LYS A 179 3.10 -7.12 -13.15
#